data_AF-K9ULZ7-F1
#
_entry.id   AF-K9ULZ7-F1
#
_cell.length_a   1.000
_cell.length_b   1.000
_cell.length_c   1.000
_cell.angle_alpha   90.00
_cell.angle_beta   90.00
_cell.angle_gamma   90.00
#
_symmetry.space_group_name_H-M   'P 1'
#
loop_
_entity.id
_entity.type
_entity.pdbx_description
1 polymer ?
#
loop_
_entity_poly.entity_id
_entity_poly.type
_entity_poly.pdbx_seq_one_letter_code
_entity_poly.pdbx_strand_id
1 'polypeptide(L)'
;MTIRRQYSLPNCTLVLDGLSDGSSTTGIPDSRPVMSSLFNAECHFVGCDRPLFGGRDFLTSLVTTVSNYAQEFLSGIPHPKQPDADKSIVSLVKGDRENIHHLEAKLESDPAGADAASGKPARVNLSTIQLFDLLEAVDQFLADKRTLPDIMIPLQPVSKSVAQPISAQAVPVGLGLASLVVASLVGYALPVPEVTAPKSTQRAPLVQPNPTPTSVPGAPPNNTPQSSTSPVPSPVSALPSKSNTLVEATQIGFLERKLQRDLSKNWQERGQIKQAASFNVKVNQDGQIVNYQVVGQTDAEQSKLTPLPKLATNNNDTNQAIGNFSVVFNPTGLLEVKPTDSLQGLKSFGKPITEPKLQTDLATQLRTTLQKSLPGGKPIDAQNLNYRVAVTKTGEIVDYEPIDRLAADLEAKTPLPKLTTFNAQAAISQEPLAQYQVIFQPDGKILVTPK
;
A
#
# COMPACT_ATOMS: atom_id res chain seq x y z
N MET A 1 -25.31 6.07 -8.58
CA MET A 1 -23.99 6.68 -8.91
C MET A 1 -22.94 5.57 -8.94
N THR A 2 -21.92 5.66 -9.79
CA THR A 2 -20.79 4.71 -9.78
C THR A 2 -19.87 5.02 -8.61
N ILE A 3 -19.42 3.97 -7.91
CA ILE A 3 -18.53 4.08 -6.76
C ILE A 3 -17.47 2.98 -6.84
N ARG A 4 -16.25 3.31 -6.41
CA ARG A 4 -15.11 2.40 -6.37
C ARG A 4 -14.71 2.15 -4.91
N ARG A 5 -14.44 0.89 -4.57
CA ARG A 5 -13.88 0.47 -3.27
C ARG A 5 -12.55 -0.24 -3.52
N GLN A 6 -11.58 0.00 -2.64
CA GLN A 6 -10.25 -0.58 -2.77
C GLN A 6 -9.76 -1.07 -1.41
N TYR A 7 -9.33 -2.32 -1.39
CA TYR A 7 -8.69 -2.98 -0.24
C TYR A 7 -7.25 -3.27 -0.65
N SER A 8 -6.30 -2.48 -0.16
CA SER A 8 -4.92 -2.45 -0.65
C SER A 8 -3.96 -2.93 0.44
N LEU A 9 -3.36 -4.08 0.17
CA LEU A 9 -2.32 -4.72 0.96
C LEU A 9 -1.00 -4.69 0.16
N PRO A 10 0.16 -4.90 0.81
CA PRO A 10 1.46 -4.74 0.15
C PRO A 10 1.65 -5.54 -1.14
N ASN A 11 1.10 -6.76 -1.21
CA ASN A 11 1.25 -7.64 -2.38
C ASN A 11 -0.07 -7.99 -3.08
N CYS A 12 -1.21 -7.49 -2.58
CA CYS A 12 -2.53 -7.73 -3.14
C CYS A 12 -3.39 -6.46 -3.07
N THR A 13 -4.05 -6.08 -4.16
CA THR A 13 -5.07 -5.03 -4.14
C THR A 13 -6.36 -5.54 -4.79
N LEU A 14 -7.45 -5.53 -4.01
CA LEU A 14 -8.80 -5.85 -4.48
C LEU A 14 -9.55 -4.54 -4.76
N VAL A 15 -9.94 -4.34 -6.02
CA VAL A 15 -10.70 -3.17 -6.48
C VAL A 15 -12.10 -3.61 -6.88
N LEU A 16 -13.12 -2.91 -6.37
CA LEU A 16 -14.53 -3.18 -6.67
C LEU A 16 -15.17 -1.94 -7.25
N ASP A 17 -15.74 -2.06 -8.45
CA ASP A 17 -16.54 -1.05 -9.11
C ASP A 17 -18.00 -1.44 -9.15
N GLY A 18 -18.84 -0.55 -8.66
CA GLY A 18 -20.25 -0.83 -8.47
C GLY A 18 -21.12 0.41 -8.50
N LEU A 19 -22.42 0.18 -8.28
CA LEU A 19 -23.43 1.20 -8.20
C LEU A 19 -23.92 1.33 -6.75
N SER A 20 -24.24 2.57 -6.40
CA SER A 20 -24.98 2.88 -5.18
C SER A 20 -26.43 3.25 -5.51
N ASP A 21 -27.36 2.63 -4.78
CA ASP A 21 -28.76 3.04 -4.69
C ASP A 21 -28.82 4.29 -3.81
N GLY A 22 -28.84 5.47 -4.43
CA GLY A 22 -28.71 6.77 -3.76
C GLY A 22 -29.88 7.19 -2.86
N SER A 23 -30.40 6.32 -2.00
CA SER A 23 -31.46 6.65 -1.05
C SER A 23 -30.90 7.35 0.20
N SER A 24 -30.47 8.60 0.04
CA SER A 24 -30.27 9.47 1.20
C SER A 24 -31.64 9.82 1.80
N THR A 25 -32.00 9.25 2.95
CA THR A 25 -33.26 9.55 3.66
C THR A 25 -33.33 10.98 4.22
N THR A 26 -32.22 11.72 4.19
CA THR A 26 -32.06 13.02 4.87
C THR A 26 -31.66 14.17 3.96
N GLY A 27 -31.55 13.98 2.64
CA GLY A 27 -31.16 15.02 1.68
C GLY A 27 -29.71 15.52 1.82
N ILE A 28 -28.91 14.93 2.71
CA ILE A 28 -27.47 15.18 2.86
C ILE A 28 -26.73 14.08 2.08
N PRO A 29 -25.79 14.42 1.17
CA PRO A 29 -25.00 13.42 0.46
C PRO A 29 -24.15 12.62 1.47
N ASP A 30 -24.39 11.31 1.55
CA ASP A 30 -23.60 10.41 2.39
C ASP A 30 -22.15 10.38 1.88
N SER A 31 -21.20 10.69 2.76
CA SER A 31 -19.76 10.63 2.49
C SER A 31 -19.28 9.24 2.05
N ARG A 32 -20.03 8.17 2.36
CA ARG A 32 -19.66 6.78 2.03
C ARG A 32 -20.90 5.97 1.63
N PRO A 33 -21.46 6.20 0.43
CA PRO A 33 -22.70 5.57 0.00
C PRO A 33 -22.56 4.05 -0.15
N VAL A 34 -23.63 3.29 0.14
CA VAL A 34 -23.63 1.81 0.09
C VAL A 34 -23.53 1.31 -1.34
N MET A 35 -22.65 0.34 -1.60
CA MET A 35 -22.59 -0.39 -2.89
C MET A 35 -23.54 -1.59 -2.83
N SER A 36 -24.57 -1.58 -3.67
CA SER A 36 -25.58 -2.65 -3.74
C SER A 36 -25.46 -3.50 -5.01
N SER A 37 -24.81 -2.99 -6.05
CA SER A 37 -24.55 -3.72 -7.29
C SER A 37 -23.08 -3.61 -7.67
N LEU A 38 -22.50 -4.71 -8.18
CA LEU A 38 -21.12 -4.80 -8.65
C LEU A 38 -21.14 -5.16 -10.13
N PHE A 39 -20.38 -4.43 -10.94
CA PHE A 39 -20.19 -4.77 -12.35
C PHE A 39 -18.75 -5.16 -12.68
N ASN A 40 -17.77 -4.80 -11.84
CA ASN A 40 -16.37 -5.22 -12.02
C ASN A 40 -15.65 -5.39 -10.69
N ALA A 41 -14.97 -6.53 -10.53
CA ALA A 41 -14.02 -6.79 -9.46
C ALA A 41 -12.67 -7.13 -10.08
N GLU A 42 -11.59 -6.55 -9.55
CA GLU A 42 -10.24 -6.78 -10.00
C GLU A 42 -9.35 -7.15 -8.81
N CYS A 43 -8.51 -8.16 -8.99
CA CYS A 43 -7.52 -8.60 -8.03
C CYS A 43 -6.12 -8.47 -8.64
N HIS A 44 -5.35 -7.55 -8.08
CA HIS A 44 -4.01 -7.19 -8.54
C HIS A 44 -2.97 -7.79 -7.61
N PHE A 45 -1.96 -8.46 -8.17
CA PHE A 45 -0.86 -9.05 -7.41
C PHE A 45 0.48 -8.48 -7.87
N VAL A 46 1.39 -8.25 -6.92
CA VAL A 46 2.76 -7.80 -7.25
C VAL A 46 3.47 -8.85 -8.09
N GLY A 47 4.07 -8.43 -9.21
CA GLY A 47 4.78 -9.34 -10.13
C GLY A 47 3.88 -10.11 -11.10
N CYS A 48 2.58 -9.76 -11.19
CA CYS A 48 1.65 -10.30 -12.17
C CYS A 48 1.17 -9.18 -13.08
N ASP A 49 1.44 -9.29 -14.39
CA ASP A 49 1.16 -8.23 -15.36
C ASP A 49 -0.33 -8.05 -15.67
N ARG A 50 -1.15 -9.08 -15.41
CA ARG A 50 -2.60 -9.07 -15.65
C ARG A 50 -3.35 -9.28 -14.34
N PRO A 51 -4.27 -8.39 -13.96
CA PRO A 51 -5.16 -8.65 -12.85
C PRO A 51 -6.11 -9.78 -13.20
N LEU A 52 -6.56 -10.50 -12.17
CA LEU A 52 -7.74 -11.35 -12.32
C LEU A 52 -8.96 -10.45 -12.20
N PHE A 53 -9.91 -10.57 -13.12
CA PHE A 53 -11.10 -9.74 -13.09
C PHE A 53 -12.36 -10.51 -13.46
N GLY A 54 -13.50 -9.93 -13.12
CA GLY A 54 -14.82 -10.41 -13.52
C GLY A 54 -15.92 -9.70 -12.76
N GLY A 55 -17.16 -10.10 -13.00
CA GLY A 55 -18.32 -9.59 -12.29
C GLY A 55 -18.48 -10.15 -10.86
N ARG A 56 -19.73 -10.10 -10.40
CA ARG A 56 -20.12 -10.59 -9.07
C ARG A 56 -19.85 -12.08 -8.86
N ASP A 57 -20.04 -12.90 -9.89
CA ASP A 57 -19.85 -14.34 -9.80
C ASP A 57 -18.36 -14.69 -9.62
N PHE A 58 -17.48 -13.96 -10.31
CA PHE A 58 -16.04 -14.03 -10.08
C PHE A 58 -15.68 -13.67 -8.62
N LEU A 59 -16.15 -12.53 -8.11
CA LEU A 59 -15.87 -12.11 -6.73
C LEU A 59 -16.37 -13.13 -5.71
N THR A 60 -17.59 -13.63 -5.89
CA THR A 60 -18.19 -14.63 -4.98
C THR A 60 -17.40 -15.93 -4.99
N SER A 61 -16.99 -16.39 -6.18
CA SER A 61 -16.14 -17.56 -6.34
C SER A 61 -14.76 -17.36 -5.72
N LEU A 62 -14.13 -16.19 -5.91
CA LEU A 62 -12.83 -15.85 -5.33
C LEU A 62 -12.87 -15.89 -3.80
N VAL A 63 -13.82 -15.18 -3.17
CA VAL A 63 -13.93 -15.08 -1.71
C VAL A 63 -14.20 -16.46 -1.09
N THR A 64 -15.03 -17.28 -1.74
CA THR A 64 -15.32 -18.66 -1.31
C THR A 64 -14.08 -19.55 -1.41
N THR A 65 -13.41 -19.54 -2.57
CA THR A 65 -12.24 -20.37 -2.84
C THR A 65 -11.07 -20.01 -1.93
N VAL A 66 -10.79 -18.72 -1.71
CA VAL A 66 -9.72 -18.24 -0.82
C VAL A 66 -10.00 -18.68 0.63
N SER A 67 -11.25 -18.52 1.10
CA SER A 67 -11.63 -18.93 2.46
C SER A 67 -11.46 -20.44 2.68
N ASN A 68 -11.94 -21.27 1.76
CA ASN A 68 -11.82 -22.73 1.85
C ASN A 68 -10.35 -23.16 1.81
N TYR A 69 -9.58 -22.61 0.88
CA TYR A 69 -8.16 -22.92 0.74
C TYR A 69 -7.35 -22.51 1.98
N ALA A 70 -7.61 -21.32 2.54
CA ALA A 70 -6.94 -20.86 3.74
C ALA A 70 -7.25 -21.75 4.94
N GLN A 71 -8.50 -22.20 5.10
CA GLN A 71 -8.86 -23.14 6.16
C GLN A 71 -8.13 -24.48 6.01
N GLU A 72 -8.04 -25.05 4.80
CA GLU A 72 -7.28 -26.28 4.54
C GLU A 72 -5.78 -26.06 4.86
N PHE A 73 -5.21 -24.99 4.32
CA PHE A 73 -3.79 -24.66 4.46
C PHE A 73 -3.38 -24.40 5.90
N LEU A 74 -4.18 -23.66 6.68
CA LEU A 74 -3.89 -23.32 8.07
C LEU A 74 -4.22 -24.45 9.05
N SER A 75 -5.24 -25.27 8.76
CA SER A 75 -5.62 -26.37 9.65
C SER A 75 -4.82 -27.65 9.39
N GLY A 76 -4.24 -27.80 8.21
CA GLY A 76 -3.62 -29.04 7.75
C GLY A 76 -4.61 -30.18 7.52
N ILE A 77 -5.92 -29.90 7.59
CA ILE A 77 -6.99 -30.88 7.37
C ILE A 77 -7.49 -30.70 5.93
N PRO A 78 -7.45 -31.75 5.09
CA PRO A 78 -8.01 -31.68 3.74
C PRO A 78 -9.49 -31.35 3.80
N HIS A 79 -9.94 -30.33 3.06
CA HIS A 79 -11.37 -30.08 2.92
C HIS A 79 -11.99 -31.15 2.00
N PRO A 80 -13.18 -31.68 2.34
CA PRO A 80 -13.89 -32.55 1.42
C PRO A 80 -14.13 -31.81 0.10
N LYS A 81 -13.65 -32.39 -1.01
CA LYS A 81 -13.81 -31.82 -2.35
C LYS A 81 -15.28 -31.47 -2.57
N GLN A 82 -15.57 -30.20 -2.76
CA GLN A 82 -16.91 -29.71 -2.98
C GLN A 82 -17.44 -30.32 -4.29
N PRO A 83 -18.68 -30.86 -4.34
CA PRO A 83 -19.20 -31.58 -5.50
C PRO A 83 -19.20 -30.78 -6.84
N ASP A 84 -19.09 -29.45 -6.78
CA ASP A 84 -19.08 -28.56 -7.95
C ASP A 84 -17.72 -27.91 -8.24
N ALA A 85 -16.60 -28.46 -7.73
CA ALA A 85 -15.26 -27.91 -7.98
C ALA A 85 -14.93 -27.73 -9.48
N ASP A 86 -15.43 -28.62 -10.34
CA ASP A 86 -15.21 -28.56 -11.80
C ASP A 86 -15.99 -27.41 -12.49
N LYS A 87 -17.02 -26.87 -11.84
CA LYS A 87 -17.82 -25.74 -12.34
C LYS A 87 -17.39 -24.39 -11.78
N SER A 88 -16.48 -24.36 -10.80
CA SER A 88 -16.02 -23.11 -10.20
C SER A 88 -15.36 -22.19 -11.24
N ILE A 89 -15.59 -20.88 -11.09
CA ILE A 89 -15.00 -19.82 -11.92
C ILE A 89 -13.55 -19.59 -11.46
N VAL A 90 -13.30 -19.70 -10.16
CA VAL A 90 -11.99 -19.55 -9.52
C VAL A 90 -11.59 -20.86 -8.83
N SER A 91 -10.36 -21.30 -9.05
CA SER A 91 -9.72 -22.42 -8.34
C SER A 91 -8.42 -21.98 -7.68
N LEU A 92 -8.12 -22.54 -6.51
CA LEU A 92 -6.88 -22.28 -5.79
C LEU A 92 -6.34 -23.61 -5.28
N VAL A 93 -5.12 -23.95 -5.70
CA VAL A 93 -4.47 -25.22 -5.36
C VAL A 93 -3.03 -24.99 -4.92
N LYS A 94 -2.49 -25.91 -4.12
CA LYS A 94 -1.06 -25.89 -3.77
C LYS A 94 -0.22 -26.14 -5.03
N GLY A 95 0.88 -25.40 -5.18
CA GLY A 95 1.77 -25.53 -6.33
C GLY A 95 2.88 -26.55 -6.19
N ASP A 96 3.62 -26.73 -7.29
CA ASP A 96 4.68 -27.74 -7.41
C ASP A 96 5.90 -27.43 -6.54
N ARG A 97 6.08 -26.16 -6.15
CA ARG A 97 7.17 -25.69 -5.30
C ARG A 97 6.63 -25.32 -3.92
N GLU A 98 7.50 -25.46 -2.91
CA GLU A 98 7.19 -25.03 -1.55
C GLU A 98 6.83 -23.53 -1.53
N ASN A 99 5.80 -23.17 -0.76
CA ASN A 99 5.29 -21.81 -0.60
C ASN A 99 4.72 -21.14 -1.87
N ILE A 100 4.38 -21.93 -2.90
CA ILE A 100 3.68 -21.45 -4.09
C ILE A 100 2.25 -22.00 -4.12
N HIS A 101 1.31 -21.13 -4.48
CA HIS A 101 -0.12 -21.42 -4.59
C HIS A 101 -0.59 -20.98 -5.98
N HIS A 102 -1.32 -21.84 -6.69
CA HIS A 102 -1.83 -21.55 -8.02
C HIS A 102 -3.27 -21.09 -7.93
N LEU A 103 -3.50 -19.80 -8.21
CA LEU A 103 -4.82 -19.21 -8.36
C LEU A 103 -5.16 -19.18 -9.85
N GLU A 104 -6.27 -19.79 -10.24
CA GLU A 104 -6.76 -19.76 -11.62
C GLU A 104 -8.17 -19.18 -11.65
N ALA A 105 -8.44 -18.29 -12.60
CA ALA A 105 -9.78 -17.75 -12.84
C ALA A 105 -10.15 -17.87 -14.32
N LYS A 106 -11.38 -18.29 -14.61
CA LYS A 106 -11.97 -18.19 -15.94
C LYS A 106 -12.34 -16.73 -16.18
N LEU A 107 -11.59 -16.05 -17.03
CA LEU A 107 -11.78 -14.64 -17.33
C LEU A 107 -13.06 -14.43 -18.14
N GLU A 108 -13.89 -13.49 -17.75
CA GLU A 108 -14.99 -13.00 -18.58
C GLU A 108 -14.42 -12.10 -19.68
N SER A 109 -14.92 -12.20 -20.91
CA SER A 109 -14.40 -11.45 -22.06
C SER A 109 -14.45 -9.94 -21.82
N ASP A 110 -13.38 -9.24 -22.20
CA ASP A 110 -13.22 -7.78 -22.12
C ASP A 110 -14.41 -7.04 -22.78
N PRO A 111 -15.05 -6.05 -22.12
CA PRO A 111 -16.09 -5.22 -22.74
C PRO A 111 -15.55 -4.30 -23.87
N ALA A 112 -14.23 -4.11 -23.98
CA ALA A 112 -13.60 -3.43 -25.10
C ALA A 112 -13.08 -4.47 -26.10
N GLY A 113 -13.86 -4.71 -27.16
CA GLY A 113 -13.59 -5.73 -28.18
C GLY A 113 -12.19 -5.66 -28.79
N ALA A 114 -11.26 -6.46 -28.24
CA ALA A 114 -10.06 -6.97 -28.88
C ALA A 114 -9.73 -8.33 -28.25
N ASP A 115 -9.66 -9.36 -29.09
CA ASP A 115 -9.28 -10.74 -28.78
C ASP A 115 -10.24 -11.58 -27.91
N ALA A 116 -11.44 -11.82 -28.44
CA ALA A 116 -12.32 -12.94 -28.06
C ALA A 116 -11.78 -14.32 -28.50
N ALA A 117 -10.48 -14.57 -28.30
CA ALA A 117 -9.80 -15.78 -28.81
C ALA A 117 -8.75 -16.33 -27.84
N SER A 118 -9.15 -16.64 -26.61
CA SER A 118 -8.64 -17.79 -25.85
C SER A 118 -9.40 -17.92 -24.54
N GLY A 119 -10.38 -18.83 -24.47
CA GLY A 119 -11.02 -19.27 -23.22
C GLY A 119 -10.05 -20.03 -22.29
N LYS A 120 -8.80 -19.59 -22.17
CA LYS A 120 -7.80 -20.15 -21.28
C LYS A 120 -7.94 -19.45 -19.91
N PRO A 121 -8.01 -20.21 -18.81
CA PRO A 121 -8.06 -19.61 -17.47
C PRO A 121 -6.80 -18.77 -17.24
N ALA A 122 -6.99 -17.57 -16.67
CA ALA A 122 -5.89 -16.73 -16.21
C ALA A 122 -5.30 -17.36 -14.94
N ARG A 123 -4.04 -17.79 -15.00
CA ARG A 123 -3.32 -18.41 -13.89
C ARG A 123 -2.32 -17.45 -13.28
N VAL A 124 -2.33 -17.38 -11.96
CA VAL A 124 -1.44 -16.56 -11.14
C VAL A 124 -0.76 -17.45 -10.10
N ASN A 125 0.55 -17.32 -9.99
CA ASN A 125 1.33 -18.00 -8.95
C ASN A 125 1.52 -17.05 -7.78
N LEU A 126 0.92 -17.39 -6.65
CA LEU A 126 1.02 -16.64 -5.41
C LEU A 126 2.10 -17.26 -4.52
N SER A 127 2.99 -16.44 -3.99
CA SER A 127 3.75 -16.78 -2.79
C SER A 127 2.80 -16.88 -1.58
N THR A 128 3.24 -17.56 -0.51
CA THR A 128 2.46 -17.62 0.74
C THR A 128 2.18 -16.23 1.33
N ILE A 129 3.09 -15.26 1.15
CA ILE A 129 2.87 -13.87 1.59
C ILE A 129 1.74 -13.23 0.77
N GLN A 130 1.76 -13.39 -0.56
CA GLN A 130 0.69 -12.91 -1.43
C GLN A 130 -0.65 -13.57 -1.16
N LEU A 131 -0.66 -14.86 -0.81
CA LEU A 131 -1.87 -15.56 -0.38
C LEU A 131 -2.45 -14.97 0.91
N PHE A 132 -1.61 -14.64 1.89
CA PHE A 132 -2.07 -14.01 3.12
C PHE A 132 -2.57 -12.58 2.91
N ASP A 133 -1.92 -11.80 2.05
CA ASP A 133 -2.41 -10.47 1.68
C ASP A 133 -3.76 -10.56 0.93
N LEU A 134 -3.98 -11.60 0.12
CA LEU A 134 -5.26 -11.87 -0.52
C LEU A 134 -6.35 -12.22 0.49
N LEU A 135 -6.03 -13.08 1.46
CA LEU A 135 -6.95 -13.45 2.53
C LEU A 135 -7.36 -12.22 3.35
N GLU A 136 -6.38 -11.40 3.74
CA GLU A 136 -6.63 -10.16 4.48
C GLU A 136 -7.47 -9.15 3.67
N ALA A 137 -7.21 -9.01 2.37
CA ALA A 137 -8.03 -8.17 1.49
C ALA A 137 -9.50 -8.64 1.44
N VAL A 138 -9.70 -9.97 1.41
CA VAL A 138 -11.03 -10.59 1.45
C VAL A 138 -11.71 -10.37 2.80
N ASP A 139 -10.98 -10.50 3.91
CA ASP A 139 -11.50 -10.27 5.26
C ASP A 139 -11.89 -8.79 5.46
N GLN A 140 -11.08 -7.85 4.98
CA GLN A 140 -11.42 -6.42 5.00
C GLN A 140 -12.66 -6.11 4.16
N PHE A 141 -12.81 -6.76 3.01
CA PHE A 141 -14.00 -6.65 2.18
C PHE A 141 -15.24 -7.16 2.92
N LEU A 142 -15.19 -8.37 3.48
CA LEU A 142 -16.32 -8.96 4.22
C LEU A 142 -16.66 -8.17 5.50
N ALA A 143 -15.67 -7.50 6.11
CA ALA A 143 -15.90 -6.61 7.24
C ALA A 143 -16.57 -5.28 6.83
N ASP A 144 -16.48 -4.87 5.56
CA ASP A 144 -17.10 -3.66 5.05
C ASP A 144 -18.60 -3.83 4.79
N LYS A 145 -19.40 -3.63 5.84
CA LYS A 145 -20.88 -3.69 5.79
C LYS A 145 -21.55 -2.70 4.82
N ARG A 146 -20.80 -1.77 4.20
CA ARG A 146 -21.33 -0.84 3.19
C ARG A 146 -20.98 -1.24 1.76
N THR A 147 -20.30 -2.36 1.56
CA THR A 147 -19.89 -2.84 0.23
C THR A 147 -20.44 -4.24 0.02
N LEU A 148 -21.49 -4.36 -0.81
CA LEU A 148 -22.16 -5.62 -1.12
C LEU A 148 -22.61 -6.37 0.15
N PRO A 149 -23.48 -5.77 0.99
CA PRO A 149 -23.89 -6.36 2.27
C PRO A 149 -24.63 -7.69 2.14
N ASP A 150 -25.05 -8.05 0.93
CA ASP A 150 -25.73 -9.28 0.57
C ASP A 150 -24.75 -10.44 0.26
N ILE A 151 -23.46 -10.15 0.08
CA ILE A 151 -22.42 -11.18 -0.02
C ILE A 151 -22.04 -11.61 1.40
N MET A 152 -22.55 -12.76 1.82
CA MET A 152 -22.18 -13.41 3.08
C MET A 152 -21.67 -14.82 2.80
N ILE A 153 -20.47 -15.14 3.28
CA ILE A 153 -19.94 -16.50 3.20
C ILE A 153 -20.23 -17.23 4.52
N PRO A 154 -20.93 -18.37 4.50
CA PRO A 154 -21.04 -19.22 5.68
C PRO A 154 -19.72 -19.96 5.91
N LEU A 155 -18.88 -19.44 6.80
CA LEU A 155 -17.67 -20.15 7.24
C LEU A 155 -18.10 -21.34 8.12
N GLN A 156 -18.07 -22.56 7.56
CA GLN A 156 -18.32 -23.78 8.32
C GLN A 156 -17.02 -24.31 8.94
N PRO A 157 -16.99 -24.64 10.24
CA PRO A 157 -15.82 -25.24 10.86
C PRO A 157 -15.55 -26.64 10.29
N VAL A 158 -14.29 -26.93 10.00
CA VAL A 158 -13.85 -28.23 9.45
C VAL A 158 -13.93 -29.31 10.54
N SER A 159 -14.70 -30.37 10.31
CA SER A 159 -14.78 -31.48 11.25
C SER A 159 -13.53 -32.36 11.15
N LYS A 160 -12.86 -32.59 12.30
CA LYS A 160 -11.66 -33.45 12.39
C LYS A 160 -11.91 -34.92 12.00
N SER A 161 -13.16 -35.33 11.84
CA SER A 161 -13.56 -36.71 11.51
C SER A 161 -13.27 -37.11 10.06
N VAL A 162 -12.86 -36.18 9.18
CA VAL A 162 -12.56 -36.45 7.76
C VAL A 162 -11.06 -36.76 7.53
N ALA A 163 -10.21 -36.60 8.55
CA ALA A 163 -8.75 -36.65 8.43
C ALA A 163 -8.07 -38.01 8.74
N GLN A 164 -8.74 -39.15 8.48
CA GLN A 164 -8.08 -40.46 8.64
C GLN A 164 -8.30 -41.37 7.42
N PRO A 165 -7.24 -41.76 6.68
CA PRO A 165 -7.32 -42.94 5.84
C PRO A 165 -7.42 -44.17 6.75
N ILE A 166 -8.48 -44.95 6.57
CA ILE A 166 -8.65 -46.28 7.16
C ILE A 166 -7.66 -47.23 6.45
N SER A 167 -6.35 -47.06 6.68
CA SER A 167 -5.29 -47.93 6.17
C SER A 167 -3.96 -47.65 6.89
N ALA A 168 -3.99 -47.71 8.21
CA ALA A 168 -2.81 -48.07 9.02
C ALA A 168 -3.30 -48.71 10.32
N GLN A 169 -3.98 -49.86 10.19
CA GLN A 169 -3.98 -50.83 11.27
C GLN A 169 -2.55 -51.37 11.40
N ALA A 170 -1.80 -50.82 12.35
CA ALA A 170 -0.73 -51.53 13.02
C ALA A 170 -1.05 -51.48 14.51
N VAL A 171 -1.60 -52.59 14.98
CA VAL A 171 -1.90 -52.89 16.36
C VAL A 171 -0.61 -52.86 17.19
N PRO A 172 -0.53 -52.13 18.31
CA PRO A 172 0.16 -52.62 19.49
C PRO A 172 -0.86 -53.39 20.33
N VAL A 173 -0.64 -54.70 20.40
CA VAL A 173 -1.30 -55.60 21.34
C VAL A 173 -1.00 -55.08 22.74
N GLY A 174 -2.02 -55.14 23.60
CA GLY A 174 -2.06 -54.47 24.88
C GLY A 174 -0.96 -54.87 25.86
N LEU A 175 -0.57 -53.88 26.65
CA LEU A 175 -0.35 -54.01 28.09
C LEU A 175 -0.47 -52.58 28.65
N GLY A 176 -1.50 -52.29 29.43
CA GLY A 176 -1.71 -50.95 29.98
C GLY A 176 -3.11 -50.63 30.52
N LEU A 177 -4.03 -51.58 30.55
CA LEU A 177 -5.29 -51.46 31.29
C LEU A 177 -5.10 -51.96 32.73
N ALA A 178 -4.28 -51.26 33.53
CA ALA A 178 -4.13 -51.59 34.95
C ALA A 178 -3.69 -50.42 35.87
N SER A 179 -3.82 -49.15 35.49
CA SER A 179 -3.43 -48.04 36.39
C SER A 179 -4.41 -46.86 36.49
N LEU A 180 -5.59 -46.92 35.86
CA LEU A 180 -6.61 -45.87 35.96
C LEU A 180 -7.79 -46.24 36.86
N VAL A 181 -7.52 -46.82 38.05
CA VAL A 181 -8.55 -47.03 39.10
C VAL A 181 -8.07 -46.56 40.50
N VAL A 182 -6.84 -46.04 40.68
CA VAL A 182 -6.34 -45.65 42.02
C VAL A 182 -6.08 -44.15 42.23
N ALA A 183 -6.15 -43.30 41.20
CA ALA A 183 -5.96 -41.85 41.40
C ALA A 183 -7.27 -41.07 41.71
N SER A 184 -8.42 -41.74 41.81
CA SER A 184 -9.70 -41.13 42.21
C SER A 184 -9.91 -41.01 43.73
N LEU A 185 -8.96 -41.48 44.55
CA LEU A 185 -9.07 -41.42 46.02
C LEU A 185 -8.19 -40.37 46.71
N VAL A 186 -7.36 -39.60 45.99
CA VAL A 186 -6.52 -38.54 46.60
C VAL A 186 -7.13 -37.13 46.44
N GLY A 187 -8.09 -36.94 45.53
CA GLY A 187 -8.75 -35.64 45.33
C GLY A 187 -9.80 -35.27 46.39
N TYR A 188 -10.22 -36.20 47.25
CA TYR A 188 -11.24 -35.95 48.28
C TYR A 188 -10.66 -35.40 49.60
N ALA A 189 -9.33 -35.45 49.77
CA ALA A 189 -8.64 -35.01 50.99
C ALA A 189 -8.02 -33.61 50.87
N LEU A 190 -8.18 -32.93 49.72
CA LEU A 190 -7.77 -31.54 49.58
C LEU A 190 -8.97 -30.64 49.91
N PRO A 191 -8.85 -29.72 50.89
CA PRO A 191 -9.89 -28.73 51.12
C PRO A 191 -10.07 -27.89 49.85
N VAL A 192 -11.32 -27.79 49.39
CA VAL A 192 -11.71 -26.98 48.23
C VAL A 192 -11.26 -25.53 48.49
N PRO A 193 -10.43 -24.92 47.63
CA PRO A 193 -10.05 -23.52 47.79
C PRO A 193 -11.29 -22.62 47.67
N GLU A 194 -11.49 -21.74 48.64
CA GLU A 194 -12.57 -20.75 48.61
C GLU A 194 -12.33 -19.74 47.47
N VAL A 195 -13.19 -19.77 46.46
CA VAL A 195 -13.22 -18.76 45.40
C VAL A 195 -13.87 -17.50 45.95
N THR A 196 -13.08 -16.49 46.30
CA THR A 196 -13.62 -15.16 46.63
C THR A 196 -14.05 -14.47 45.33
N ALA A 197 -15.35 -14.20 45.20
CA ALA A 197 -15.86 -13.41 44.07
C ALA A 197 -15.22 -12.01 44.09
N PRO A 198 -14.82 -11.44 42.93
CA PRO A 198 -14.38 -10.06 42.87
C PRO A 198 -15.50 -9.15 43.35
N LYS A 199 -15.16 -8.28 44.30
CA LYS A 199 -16.05 -7.28 44.88
C LYS A 199 -16.58 -6.39 43.76
N SER A 200 -17.90 -6.43 43.56
CA SER A 200 -18.62 -5.51 42.68
C SER A 200 -18.34 -4.08 43.12
N THR A 201 -17.66 -3.29 42.28
CA THR A 201 -17.51 -1.85 42.50
C THR A 201 -18.86 -1.21 42.21
N GLN A 202 -19.60 -1.00 43.30
CA GLN A 202 -20.86 -0.31 43.33
C GLN A 202 -20.70 1.14 42.83
N ARG A 203 -21.54 1.46 41.86
CA ARG A 203 -21.90 2.79 41.34
C ARG A 203 -22.11 3.81 42.46
N ALA A 204 -21.40 4.93 42.42
CA ALA A 204 -21.71 6.10 43.25
C ALA A 204 -22.93 6.86 42.69
N PRO A 205 -23.86 7.31 43.54
CA PRO A 205 -25.07 8.02 43.11
C PRO A 205 -24.85 9.53 42.90
N LEU A 206 -25.73 10.07 42.04
CA LEU A 206 -26.01 11.48 41.76
C LEU A 206 -26.17 12.33 43.03
N VAL A 207 -25.60 13.55 43.01
CA VAL A 207 -26.09 14.69 43.79
C VAL A 207 -26.05 15.97 42.95
N GLN A 208 -27.23 16.56 42.76
CA GLN A 208 -27.57 17.93 42.33
C GLN A 208 -28.68 18.38 43.31
N PRO A 209 -28.73 19.62 43.87
CA PRO A 209 -29.26 20.85 43.22
C PRO A 209 -28.54 22.19 43.61
N ASN A 210 -28.31 23.15 42.68
CA ASN A 210 -29.11 24.37 42.30
C ASN A 210 -28.99 25.57 43.29
N PRO A 211 -29.25 26.88 42.99
CA PRO A 211 -29.40 27.66 41.75
C PRO A 211 -28.50 28.95 41.63
N THR A 212 -28.66 29.61 40.48
CA THR A 212 -28.32 30.95 39.91
C THR A 212 -28.29 32.19 40.85
N PRO A 213 -27.67 33.34 40.41
CA PRO A 213 -28.40 34.29 39.56
C PRO A 213 -27.61 34.98 38.41
N THR A 214 -28.43 35.48 37.50
CA THR A 214 -28.25 36.21 36.24
C THR A 214 -27.65 37.62 36.35
N SER A 215 -26.87 38.06 35.34
CA SER A 215 -27.06 39.38 34.69
C SER A 215 -26.34 39.47 33.33
N VAL A 216 -27.08 39.94 32.33
CA VAL A 216 -26.72 40.52 31.01
C VAL A 216 -27.06 42.03 31.15
N PRO A 217 -26.83 43.00 30.22
CA PRO A 217 -26.28 42.96 28.85
C PRO A 217 -25.35 44.13 28.42
N GLY A 218 -24.77 44.07 27.22
CA GLY A 218 -24.26 45.28 26.53
C GLY A 218 -23.44 45.05 25.25
N ALA A 219 -24.02 45.40 24.10
CA ALA A 219 -23.39 45.64 22.80
C ALA A 219 -24.02 46.93 22.21
N PRO A 220 -23.56 47.56 21.09
CA PRO A 220 -22.26 47.62 20.40
C PRO A 220 -21.83 49.14 20.28
N PRO A 221 -21.07 49.73 19.29
CA PRO A 221 -21.06 49.51 17.83
C PRO A 221 -19.69 49.52 17.09
N ASN A 222 -19.70 48.91 15.90
CA ASN A 222 -19.21 49.39 14.59
C ASN A 222 -17.82 50.08 14.46
N ASN A 223 -17.00 49.56 13.53
CA ASN A 223 -16.41 50.33 12.42
C ASN A 223 -15.64 49.42 11.44
N THR A 224 -16.22 49.21 10.27
CA THR A 224 -15.53 49.04 8.97
C THR A 224 -14.87 50.37 8.56
N PRO A 225 -13.73 50.38 7.85
CA PRO A 225 -13.70 50.40 6.37
C PRO A 225 -12.49 49.60 5.80
N GLN A 226 -12.23 49.40 4.52
CA GLN A 226 -12.94 49.49 3.25
C GLN A 226 -11.95 48.92 2.21
N SER A 227 -12.50 48.17 1.28
CA SER A 227 -12.03 47.82 -0.06
C SER A 227 -10.84 48.59 -0.65
N SER A 228 -9.91 47.85 -1.24
CA SER A 228 -9.14 48.31 -2.41
C SER A 228 -9.20 47.25 -3.52
N THR A 229 -9.72 47.70 -4.65
CA THR A 229 -10.12 46.96 -5.86
C THR A 229 -9.00 46.87 -6.90
N SER A 230 -8.99 45.72 -7.61
CA SER A 230 -8.69 45.54 -9.06
C SER A 230 -7.22 45.57 -9.58
N PRO A 231 -6.92 44.97 -10.76
CA PRO A 231 -7.72 44.04 -11.58
C PRO A 231 -7.00 42.74 -12.03
N VAL A 232 -7.86 41.76 -12.36
CA VAL A 232 -7.65 40.60 -13.24
C VAL A 232 -7.36 41.07 -14.68
N PRO A 233 -6.56 40.32 -15.46
CA PRO A 233 -7.07 39.91 -16.75
C PRO A 233 -6.81 38.42 -17.05
N SER A 234 -7.91 37.75 -17.41
CA SER A 234 -8.03 36.68 -18.40
C SER A 234 -9.26 37.07 -19.26
N PRO A 235 -9.50 36.60 -20.51
CA PRO A 235 -8.93 35.39 -21.13
C PRO A 235 -8.65 35.48 -22.66
N VAL A 236 -8.21 34.35 -23.23
CA VAL A 236 -8.53 33.79 -24.58
C VAL A 236 -7.45 33.80 -25.69
N SER A 237 -7.27 32.57 -26.22
CA SER A 237 -6.78 32.13 -27.55
C SER A 237 -5.26 32.08 -27.79
N ALA A 238 -4.67 31.06 -28.42
CA ALA A 238 -5.07 29.71 -28.86
C ALA A 238 -3.80 29.02 -29.43
N LEU A 239 -3.65 27.71 -29.19
CA LEU A 239 -2.85 26.68 -29.93
C LEU A 239 -1.29 26.81 -30.00
N PRO A 240 -0.53 25.71 -30.21
CA PRO A 240 -0.97 24.33 -30.45
C PRO A 240 -0.50 23.31 -29.40
N SER A 241 -1.42 22.42 -29.03
CA SER A 241 -1.12 21.16 -28.35
C SER A 241 -0.30 20.26 -29.28
N LYS A 242 1.02 20.35 -29.19
CA LYS A 242 1.94 19.29 -29.63
C LYS A 242 2.63 18.72 -28.40
N SER A 243 1.87 17.98 -27.61
CA SER A 243 2.44 17.10 -26.59
C SER A 243 1.70 15.77 -26.66
N ASN A 244 1.87 15.11 -27.81
CA ASN A 244 1.64 13.67 -27.93
C ASN A 244 2.86 12.90 -27.40
N THR A 245 3.49 13.42 -26.35
CA THR A 245 4.64 12.77 -25.71
C THR A 245 4.06 11.87 -24.64
N LEU A 246 3.79 10.64 -25.03
CA LEU A 246 3.62 9.54 -24.10
C LEU A 246 4.89 9.50 -23.24
N VAL A 247 4.83 10.00 -22.01
CA VAL A 247 6.02 10.06 -21.15
C VAL A 247 6.21 8.70 -20.50
N GLU A 248 7.40 8.12 -20.70
CA GLU A 248 7.72 6.79 -20.18
C GLU A 248 7.70 6.79 -18.65
N ALA A 249 6.97 5.84 -18.03
CA ALA A 249 6.78 5.80 -16.58
C ALA A 249 8.10 5.73 -15.80
N THR A 250 9.14 5.10 -16.35
CA THR A 250 10.47 5.04 -15.74
C THR A 250 11.10 6.44 -15.60
N GLN A 251 11.04 7.26 -16.65
CA GLN A 251 11.59 8.62 -16.63
C GLN A 251 10.83 9.48 -15.62
N ILE A 252 9.50 9.42 -15.61
CA ILE A 252 8.70 10.14 -14.61
C ILE A 252 9.01 9.65 -13.19
N GLY A 253 9.16 8.34 -12.99
CA GLY A 253 9.51 7.78 -11.68
C GLY A 253 10.87 8.27 -11.17
N PHE A 254 11.87 8.39 -12.06
CA PHE A 254 13.15 8.99 -11.71
C PHE A 254 12.99 10.47 -11.27
N LEU A 255 12.27 11.26 -12.06
CA LEU A 255 12.03 12.67 -11.78
C LEU A 255 11.26 12.88 -10.47
N GLU A 256 10.26 12.03 -10.19
CA GLU A 256 9.49 12.03 -8.95
C GLU A 256 10.39 11.85 -7.73
N ARG A 257 11.23 10.80 -7.74
CA ARG A 257 12.16 10.50 -6.64
C ARG A 257 13.18 11.60 -6.45
N LYS A 258 13.75 12.12 -7.55
CA LYS A 258 14.69 13.24 -7.50
C LYS A 258 14.03 14.49 -6.92
N LEU A 259 12.85 14.85 -7.40
CA LEU A 259 12.09 16.00 -6.91
C LEU A 259 11.77 15.84 -5.42
N GLN A 260 11.24 14.69 -5.00
CA GLN A 260 10.92 14.42 -3.60
C GLN A 260 12.15 14.59 -2.70
N ARG A 261 13.30 14.07 -3.11
CA ARG A 261 14.55 14.19 -2.36
C ARG A 261 15.07 15.63 -2.31
N ASP A 262 15.08 16.34 -3.43
CA ASP A 262 15.54 17.72 -3.50
C ASP A 262 14.67 18.62 -2.60
N LEU A 263 13.35 18.45 -2.65
CA LEU A 263 12.43 19.15 -1.76
C LEU A 263 12.65 18.74 -0.30
N SER A 264 12.73 17.44 -0.01
CA SER A 264 12.93 16.91 1.33
C SER A 264 14.20 17.47 1.98
N LYS A 265 15.33 17.40 1.26
CA LYS A 265 16.63 17.89 1.72
C LYS A 265 16.61 19.39 2.03
N ASN A 266 15.91 20.18 1.24
CA ASN A 266 15.92 21.64 1.36
C ASN A 266 14.78 22.19 2.24
N TRP A 267 13.83 21.36 2.67
CA TRP A 267 12.73 21.78 3.53
C TRP A 267 13.12 21.77 5.00
N GLN A 268 13.75 22.86 5.45
CA GLN A 268 14.26 23.03 6.82
C GLN A 268 13.17 23.42 7.84
N GLU A 269 12.08 24.07 7.39
CA GLU A 269 11.05 24.67 8.25
C GLU A 269 9.77 23.82 8.33
N ARG A 270 9.90 22.49 8.33
CA ARG A 270 8.77 21.56 8.18
C ARG A 270 7.64 21.75 9.19
N GLY A 271 8.00 22.05 10.44
CA GLY A 271 7.03 22.23 11.53
C GLY A 271 6.32 23.59 11.54
N GLN A 272 6.68 24.52 10.63
CA GLN A 272 6.07 25.86 10.58
C GLN A 272 4.82 25.90 9.70
N ILE A 273 4.63 24.92 8.82
CA ILE A 273 3.42 24.82 8.00
C ILE A 273 2.24 24.39 8.89
N LYS A 274 1.22 25.24 8.97
CA LYS A 274 0.02 25.00 9.80
C LYS A 274 -1.13 24.34 9.02
N GLN A 275 -1.15 24.50 7.71
CA GLN A 275 -2.13 23.88 6.80
C GLN A 275 -1.41 23.37 5.56
N ALA A 276 -1.95 22.33 4.91
CA ALA A 276 -1.29 21.72 3.76
C ALA A 276 -1.10 22.74 2.61
N ALA A 277 0.14 22.91 2.17
CA ALA A 277 0.49 23.78 1.05
C ALA A 277 0.67 22.93 -0.21
N SER A 278 -0.18 23.16 -1.22
CA SER A 278 -0.29 22.36 -2.45
C SER A 278 0.17 23.13 -3.68
N PHE A 279 0.93 22.47 -4.54
CA PHE A 279 1.54 23.07 -5.73
C PHE A 279 1.50 22.13 -6.93
N ASN A 280 1.37 22.71 -8.12
CA ASN A 280 1.73 22.05 -9.38
C ASN A 280 3.16 22.45 -9.73
N VAL A 281 4.07 21.48 -9.82
CA VAL A 281 5.49 21.69 -10.06
C VAL A 281 5.87 21.11 -11.41
N LYS A 282 6.60 21.89 -12.21
CA LYS A 282 7.14 21.48 -13.51
C LYS A 282 8.64 21.26 -13.39
N VAL A 283 9.11 20.12 -13.89
CA VAL A 283 10.54 19.78 -13.90
C VAL A 283 11.03 19.45 -15.32
N ASN A 284 12.29 19.78 -15.60
CA ASN A 284 12.96 19.42 -16.85
C ASN A 284 13.55 18.00 -16.80
N GLN A 285 14.21 17.59 -17.88
CA GLN A 285 14.80 16.25 -18.03
C GLN A 285 15.89 15.95 -16.99
N ASP A 286 16.58 16.98 -16.51
CA ASP A 286 17.59 16.85 -15.45
C ASP A 286 16.98 16.86 -14.04
N GLY A 287 15.64 16.98 -13.95
CA GLY A 287 14.89 17.07 -12.71
C GLY A 287 15.14 18.36 -11.94
N GLN A 288 15.45 19.45 -12.62
CA GLN A 288 15.44 20.80 -12.05
C GLN A 288 14.03 21.35 -12.08
N ILE A 289 13.66 22.11 -11.05
CA ILE A 289 12.36 22.78 -10.99
C ILE A 289 12.41 24.00 -11.91
N VAL A 290 11.58 23.98 -12.95
CA VAL A 290 11.50 25.03 -13.98
C VAL A 290 10.43 26.05 -13.59
N ASN A 291 9.33 25.59 -12.99
CA ASN A 291 8.24 26.45 -12.57
C ASN A 291 7.41 25.73 -11.49
N TYR A 292 6.67 26.48 -10.69
CA TYR A 292 5.63 25.96 -9.83
C TYR A 292 4.46 26.93 -9.72
N GLN A 293 3.26 26.39 -9.50
CA GLN A 293 2.04 27.15 -9.33
C GLN A 293 1.35 26.70 -8.05
N VAL A 294 0.80 27.67 -7.34
CA VAL A 294 0.02 27.44 -6.12
C VAL A 294 -1.32 26.81 -6.48
N VAL A 295 -1.77 25.82 -5.70
CA VAL A 295 -3.06 25.15 -5.85
C VAL A 295 -3.85 25.23 -4.55
N GLY A 296 -5.17 25.40 -4.66
CA GLY A 296 -6.08 25.40 -3.52
C GLY A 296 -5.95 26.64 -2.64
N GLN A 297 -6.02 26.45 -1.31
CA GLN A 297 -6.02 27.52 -0.30
C GLN A 297 -4.62 27.87 0.23
N THR A 298 -3.57 27.45 -0.47
CA THR A 298 -2.19 27.75 -0.07
C THR A 298 -1.94 29.26 -0.16
N ASP A 299 -1.62 29.89 0.96
CA ASP A 299 -1.38 31.33 1.01
C ASP A 299 0.09 31.70 0.72
N ALA A 300 0.34 33.00 0.53
CA ALA A 300 1.67 33.52 0.18
C ALA A 300 2.71 33.32 1.30
N GLU A 301 2.30 33.32 2.56
CA GLU A 301 3.22 33.10 3.69
C GLU A 301 3.60 31.63 3.79
N GLN A 302 2.65 30.72 3.62
CA GLN A 302 2.89 29.27 3.54
C GLN A 302 3.84 28.92 2.39
N SER A 303 3.69 29.56 1.24
CA SER A 303 4.59 29.33 0.10
C SER A 303 6.05 29.65 0.43
N LYS A 304 6.31 30.69 1.24
CA LYS A 304 7.66 31.06 1.69
C LYS A 304 8.31 30.04 2.63
N LEU A 305 7.50 29.24 3.33
CA LEU A 305 7.97 28.18 4.24
C LEU A 305 8.36 26.89 3.50
N THR A 306 8.10 26.81 2.19
CA THR A 306 8.51 25.69 1.34
C THR A 306 9.89 25.95 0.72
N PRO A 307 10.62 24.90 0.28
CA PRO A 307 11.87 25.07 -0.44
C PRO A 307 11.69 25.52 -1.90
N LEU A 308 10.46 25.52 -2.44
CA LEU A 308 10.19 25.82 -3.86
C LEU A 308 10.73 27.19 -4.32
N PRO A 309 10.57 28.29 -3.58
CA PRO A 309 11.08 29.60 -4.01
C PRO A 309 12.60 29.65 -4.19
N LYS A 310 13.33 28.76 -3.52
CA LYS A 310 14.80 28.69 -3.58
C LYS A 310 15.31 27.71 -4.64
N LEU A 311 14.49 26.72 -4.99
CA LEU A 311 14.86 25.64 -5.91
C LEU A 311 14.36 25.85 -7.34
N ALA A 312 13.31 26.66 -7.52
CA ALA A 312 12.82 26.98 -8.86
C ALA A 312 13.81 27.87 -9.60
N THR A 313 14.15 27.45 -10.82
CA THR A 313 14.92 28.25 -11.77
C THR A 313 13.94 29.10 -12.57
N ASN A 314 14.18 30.40 -12.75
CA ASN A 314 13.36 31.27 -13.61
C ASN A 314 13.62 30.98 -15.10
N ASN A 315 13.57 29.71 -15.50
CA ASN A 315 13.73 29.29 -16.87
C ASN A 315 12.34 29.25 -17.53
N ASN A 316 12.07 30.24 -18.38
CA ASN A 316 10.77 30.34 -19.08
C ASN A 316 10.69 29.44 -20.32
N ASP A 317 11.69 28.59 -20.57
CA ASP A 317 11.64 27.64 -21.68
C ASP A 317 10.68 26.47 -21.37
N THR A 318 9.41 26.67 -21.70
CA THR A 318 8.36 25.67 -21.54
C THR A 318 8.54 24.45 -22.46
N ASN A 319 9.45 24.49 -23.44
CA ASN A 319 9.75 23.34 -24.30
C ASN A 319 10.72 22.35 -23.65
N GLN A 320 11.32 22.68 -22.51
CA GLN A 320 12.30 21.82 -21.82
C GLN A 320 11.70 20.99 -20.66
N ALA A 321 10.51 21.38 -20.17
CA ALA A 321 9.85 20.69 -19.06
C ALA A 321 9.17 19.40 -19.53
N ILE A 322 9.41 18.29 -18.84
CA ILE A 322 8.92 16.96 -19.24
C ILE A 322 8.14 16.21 -18.16
N GLY A 323 8.01 16.77 -16.95
CA GLY A 323 7.20 16.18 -15.90
C GLY A 323 6.38 17.21 -15.15
N ASN A 324 5.08 16.95 -15.00
CA ASN A 324 4.18 17.72 -14.14
C ASN A 324 3.88 16.91 -12.87
N PHE A 325 4.09 17.53 -11.71
CA PHE A 325 3.92 16.91 -10.41
C PHE A 325 2.98 17.72 -9.52
N SER A 326 2.06 17.03 -8.85
CA SER A 326 1.36 17.54 -7.68
C SER A 326 2.26 17.35 -6.46
N VAL A 327 2.54 18.45 -5.75
CA VAL A 327 3.39 18.47 -4.56
C VAL A 327 2.62 19.03 -3.39
N VAL A 328 2.57 18.30 -2.28
CA VAL A 328 1.88 18.72 -1.05
C VAL A 328 2.84 18.68 0.13
N PHE A 329 2.99 19.83 0.79
CA PHE A 329 3.72 19.98 2.04
C PHE A 329 2.73 19.98 3.20
N ASN A 330 2.73 18.92 4.00
CA ASN A 330 1.77 18.75 5.09
C ASN A 330 2.25 19.34 6.43
N PRO A 331 1.33 19.76 7.33
CA PRO A 331 1.68 20.23 8.68
C PRO A 331 2.40 19.19 9.55
N THR A 332 2.23 17.91 9.22
CA THR A 332 2.90 16.78 9.88
C THR A 332 4.37 16.61 9.45
N GLY A 333 4.86 17.48 8.56
CA GLY A 333 6.19 17.39 7.96
C GLY A 333 6.30 16.37 6.81
N LEU A 334 5.19 15.73 6.44
CA LEU A 334 5.12 14.79 5.32
C LEU A 334 5.09 15.54 3.98
N LEU A 335 6.01 15.17 3.09
CA LEU A 335 6.04 15.63 1.71
C LEU A 335 5.42 14.56 0.81
N GLU A 336 4.42 14.95 0.01
CA GLU A 336 3.87 14.10 -1.04
C GLU A 336 4.23 14.69 -2.40
N VAL A 337 4.75 13.85 -3.29
CA VAL A 337 5.01 14.18 -4.70
C VAL A 337 4.34 13.10 -5.54
N LYS A 338 3.48 13.51 -6.48
CA LYS A 338 2.78 12.58 -7.37
C LYS A 338 2.77 13.13 -8.79
N PRO A 339 3.01 12.31 -9.82
CA PRO A 339 2.87 12.75 -11.21
C PRO A 339 1.41 13.08 -11.50
N THR A 340 1.19 14.15 -12.26
CA THR A 340 -0.15 14.59 -12.68
C THR A 340 -0.50 14.03 -14.06
N ASP A 341 0.50 13.69 -14.86
CA ASP A 341 0.33 13.15 -16.20
C ASP A 341 -0.06 11.67 -16.15
N SER A 342 -0.91 11.23 -17.09
CA SER A 342 -1.25 9.81 -17.23
C SER A 342 -0.03 9.03 -17.75
N LEU A 343 0.44 8.07 -16.95
CA LEU A 343 1.62 7.28 -17.26
C LEU A 343 1.25 6.00 -18.01
N GLN A 344 2.09 5.61 -18.97
CA GLN A 344 2.07 4.25 -19.53
C GLN A 344 3.21 3.42 -18.97
N GLY A 345 2.87 2.24 -18.45
CA GLY A 345 3.81 1.32 -17.80
C GLY A 345 4.00 1.61 -16.30
N LEU A 346 4.83 0.79 -15.67
CA LEU A 346 5.15 0.89 -14.24
C LEU A 346 6.40 1.75 -14.02
N LYS A 347 6.34 2.62 -13.01
CA LYS A 347 7.52 3.36 -12.52
C LYS A 347 8.58 2.36 -12.06
N SER A 348 9.79 2.46 -12.60
CA SER A 348 10.90 1.57 -12.27
C SER A 348 12.21 2.34 -12.15
N PHE A 349 13.32 1.63 -11.93
CA PHE A 349 14.68 2.18 -12.07
C PHE A 349 15.23 2.03 -13.49
N GLY A 350 14.47 1.44 -14.42
CA GLY A 350 14.94 1.05 -15.74
C GLY A 350 15.02 -0.47 -15.88
N LYS A 351 15.58 -0.91 -17.01
CA LYS A 351 15.68 -2.32 -17.37
C LYS A 351 16.52 -3.08 -16.33
N PRO A 352 16.07 -4.22 -15.79
CA PRO A 352 16.86 -4.95 -14.81
C PRO A 352 18.02 -5.71 -15.46
N ILE A 353 19.16 -5.77 -14.76
CA ILE A 353 20.18 -6.81 -14.99
C ILE A 353 19.60 -8.14 -14.48
N THR A 354 19.54 -9.17 -15.32
CA THR A 354 18.96 -10.50 -14.97
C THR A 354 20.01 -11.62 -14.82
N GLU A 355 21.28 -11.32 -15.06
CA GLU A 355 22.39 -12.29 -14.99
C GLU A 355 22.71 -12.67 -13.52
N PRO A 356 22.45 -13.91 -13.06
CA PRO A 356 22.48 -14.24 -11.63
C PRO A 356 23.84 -14.06 -10.95
N LYS A 357 24.92 -14.41 -11.67
CA LYS A 357 26.28 -14.24 -11.16
C LYS A 357 26.62 -12.76 -11.00
N LEU A 358 26.33 -11.95 -12.02
CA LEU A 358 26.55 -10.50 -11.98
C LEU A 358 25.73 -9.85 -10.87
N GLN A 359 24.47 -10.26 -10.68
CA GLN A 359 23.64 -9.78 -9.57
C GLN A 359 24.25 -10.10 -8.20
N THR A 360 24.84 -11.29 -8.03
CA THR A 360 25.46 -11.72 -6.77
C THR A 360 26.75 -10.95 -6.48
N ASP A 361 27.58 -10.76 -7.51
CA ASP A 361 28.84 -10.00 -7.42
C ASP A 361 28.56 -8.52 -7.07
N LEU A 362 27.60 -7.90 -7.77
CA LEU A 362 27.15 -6.53 -7.52
C LEU A 362 26.47 -6.38 -6.15
N ALA A 363 25.71 -7.37 -5.66
CA ALA A 363 25.13 -7.33 -4.31
C ALA A 363 26.22 -7.32 -3.23
N THR A 364 27.27 -8.12 -3.43
CA THR A 364 28.42 -8.20 -2.51
C THR A 364 29.21 -6.90 -2.50
N GLN A 365 29.45 -6.32 -3.69
CA GLN A 365 30.09 -5.01 -3.84
C GLN A 365 29.26 -3.91 -3.17
N LEU A 366 27.96 -3.83 -3.45
CA LEU A 366 27.06 -2.84 -2.86
C LEU A 366 27.08 -2.91 -1.33
N ARG A 367 26.91 -4.10 -0.76
CA ARG A 367 26.97 -4.30 0.70
C ARG A 367 28.30 -3.81 1.29
N THR A 368 29.42 -4.14 0.64
CA THR A 368 30.76 -3.75 1.10
C THR A 368 30.94 -2.24 1.05
N THR A 369 30.53 -1.59 -0.04
CA THR A 369 30.57 -0.13 -0.21
C THR A 369 29.74 0.58 0.84
N LEU A 370 28.51 0.11 1.09
CA LEU A 370 27.63 0.68 2.11
C LEU A 370 28.18 0.49 3.52
N GLN A 371 28.68 -0.70 3.85
CA GLN A 371 29.22 -1.00 5.18
C GLN A 371 30.46 -0.14 5.49
N LYS A 372 31.36 0.02 4.50
CA LYS A 372 32.56 0.86 4.63
C LYS A 372 32.22 2.34 4.80
N SER A 373 31.12 2.79 4.20
CA SER A 373 30.68 4.18 4.23
C SER A 373 29.77 4.51 5.42
N LEU A 374 29.39 3.51 6.22
CA LEU A 374 28.54 3.67 7.39
C LEU A 374 29.29 4.44 8.49
N PRO A 375 28.74 5.55 9.02
CA PRO A 375 29.44 6.37 10.02
C PRO A 375 29.80 5.58 11.29
N GLY A 376 31.09 5.27 11.46
CA GLY A 376 31.60 4.58 12.64
C GLY A 376 31.10 3.14 12.83
N GLY A 377 30.55 2.50 11.80
CA GLY A 377 30.03 1.13 11.86
C GLY A 377 28.87 0.93 12.84
N LYS A 378 28.21 2.01 13.26
CA LYS A 378 27.12 1.98 14.24
C LYS A 378 25.76 1.84 13.53
N PRO A 379 24.77 1.23 14.21
CA PRO A 379 23.40 1.27 13.71
C PRO A 379 22.91 2.70 13.56
N ILE A 380 22.12 2.92 12.50
CA ILE A 380 21.53 4.23 12.20
C ILE A 380 20.34 4.50 13.12
N ASP A 381 19.53 3.47 13.36
CA ASP A 381 18.32 3.51 14.16
C ASP A 381 18.06 2.16 14.85
N ALA A 382 17.13 2.13 15.80
CA ALA A 382 16.70 0.92 16.49
C ALA A 382 15.75 0.05 15.64
N GLN A 383 15.27 0.58 14.52
CA GLN A 383 14.44 -0.14 13.54
C GLN A 383 15.15 -0.29 12.19
N ASN A 384 14.65 -1.21 11.37
CA ASN A 384 15.14 -1.41 10.01
C ASN A 384 14.81 -0.18 9.15
N LEU A 385 15.77 0.27 8.35
CA LEU A 385 15.53 1.27 7.30
C LEU A 385 15.59 0.58 5.93
N ASN A 386 14.46 0.56 5.23
CA ASN A 386 14.29 -0.18 3.98
C ASN A 386 14.39 0.73 2.77
N TYR A 387 15.24 0.36 1.81
CA TYR A 387 15.46 1.09 0.58
C TYR A 387 15.43 0.15 -0.62
N ARG A 388 15.03 0.66 -1.76
CA ARG A 388 15.38 0.10 -3.05
C ARG A 388 16.55 0.87 -3.63
N VAL A 389 17.53 0.17 -4.19
CA VAL A 389 18.76 0.76 -4.72
C VAL A 389 19.03 0.24 -6.12
N ALA A 390 19.37 1.14 -7.04
CA ALA A 390 19.72 0.81 -8.41
C ALA A 390 21.22 1.03 -8.65
N VAL A 391 21.85 0.04 -9.28
CA VAL A 391 23.30 -0.03 -9.44
C VAL A 391 23.65 -0.36 -10.89
N THR A 392 24.67 0.31 -11.44
CA THR A 392 25.18 0.00 -12.79
C THR A 392 25.93 -1.33 -12.82
N LYS A 393 26.32 -1.79 -14.02
CA LYS A 393 27.17 -2.98 -14.19
C LYS A 393 28.55 -2.86 -13.53
N THR A 394 29.01 -1.66 -13.23
CA THR A 394 30.30 -1.38 -12.58
C THR A 394 30.17 -1.20 -11.06
N GLY A 395 28.96 -1.24 -10.52
CA GLY A 395 28.71 -1.12 -9.08
C GLY A 395 28.48 0.32 -8.59
N GLU A 396 28.27 1.28 -9.49
CA GLU A 396 27.92 2.66 -9.11
C GLU A 396 26.44 2.76 -8.73
N ILE A 397 26.13 3.43 -7.63
CA ILE A 397 24.75 3.69 -7.20
C ILE A 397 24.24 4.90 -7.98
N VAL A 398 23.20 4.70 -8.79
CA VAL A 398 22.66 5.76 -9.66
C VAL A 398 21.27 6.25 -9.25
N ASP A 399 20.54 5.46 -8.47
CA ASP A 399 19.26 5.85 -7.90
C ASP A 399 18.96 5.01 -6.64
N TYR A 400 18.11 5.56 -5.77
CA TYR A 400 17.54 4.85 -4.64
C TYR A 400 16.24 5.51 -4.16
N GLU A 401 15.43 4.73 -3.46
CA GLU A 401 14.11 5.09 -2.96
C GLU A 401 13.90 4.51 -1.55
N PRO A 402 13.50 5.32 -0.55
CA PRO A 402 13.03 4.80 0.72
C PRO A 402 11.68 4.09 0.54
N ILE A 403 11.50 2.93 1.17
CA ILE A 403 10.27 2.12 1.04
C ILE A 403 9.21 2.54 2.06
N ASP A 404 9.67 3.00 3.22
CA ASP A 404 8.82 3.42 4.32
C ASP A 404 9.18 4.82 4.81
N ARG A 405 8.30 5.38 5.63
CA ARG A 405 8.44 6.73 6.17
C ARG A 405 9.70 6.88 7.04
N LEU A 406 10.04 5.86 7.82
CA LEU A 406 11.18 5.94 8.72
C LEU A 406 12.49 6.03 7.93
N ALA A 407 12.61 5.23 6.87
CA ALA A 407 13.71 5.33 5.91
C ALA A 407 13.76 6.73 5.28
N ALA A 408 12.64 7.29 4.84
CA ALA A 408 12.61 8.65 4.29
C ALA A 408 13.04 9.73 5.30
N ASP A 409 12.56 9.64 6.55
CA ASP A 409 12.85 10.60 7.61
C ASP A 409 14.33 10.53 8.07
N LEU A 410 14.95 9.35 7.98
CA LEU A 410 16.34 9.11 8.39
C LEU A 410 17.32 8.99 7.21
N GLU A 411 16.88 9.29 6.00
CA GLU A 411 17.67 9.17 4.76
C GLU A 411 19.04 9.85 4.87
N ALA A 412 19.07 11.07 5.41
CA ALA A 412 20.28 11.88 5.59
C ALA A 412 21.34 11.24 6.52
N LYS A 413 20.94 10.27 7.36
CA LYS A 413 21.85 9.52 8.23
C LYS A 413 22.46 8.29 7.54
N THR A 414 21.91 7.88 6.40
CA THR A 414 22.46 6.78 5.61
C THR A 414 23.63 7.24 4.74
N PRO A 415 24.48 6.33 4.25
CA PRO A 415 25.51 6.68 3.27
C PRO A 415 24.96 6.92 1.85
N LEU A 416 23.71 6.54 1.55
CA LEU A 416 23.13 6.60 0.20
C LEU A 416 23.21 8.01 -0.43
N PRO A 417 22.81 9.10 0.25
CA PRO A 417 22.85 10.45 -0.35
C PRO A 417 24.24 10.91 -0.80
N LYS A 418 25.31 10.32 -0.23
CA LYS A 418 26.70 10.67 -0.56
C LYS A 418 27.30 9.77 -1.63
N LEU A 419 26.77 8.55 -1.77
CA LEU A 419 27.28 7.54 -2.69
C LEU A 419 26.53 7.51 -4.02
N THR A 420 25.37 8.17 -4.10
CA THR A 420 24.55 8.17 -5.31
C THR A 420 24.88 9.33 -6.23
N THR A 421 25.23 9.01 -7.47
CA THR A 421 25.33 9.98 -8.55
C THR A 421 24.04 9.92 -9.37
N PHE A 422 23.15 10.89 -9.16
CA PHE A 422 21.91 10.95 -9.93
C PHE A 422 22.20 11.18 -11.41
N ASN A 423 21.88 10.19 -12.23
CA ASN A 423 22.08 10.24 -13.66
C ASN A 423 20.74 10.08 -14.37
N ALA A 424 20.16 11.20 -14.82
CA ALA A 424 18.91 11.20 -15.58
C ALA A 424 19.05 10.42 -16.89
N GLN A 425 20.24 10.47 -17.51
CA GLN A 425 20.57 9.69 -18.69
C GLN A 425 20.52 8.19 -18.42
N ALA A 426 20.85 7.70 -17.22
CA ALA A 426 20.71 6.29 -16.87
C ALA A 426 19.24 5.84 -16.77
N ALA A 427 18.33 6.73 -16.35
CA ALA A 427 16.91 6.42 -16.27
C ALA A 427 16.19 6.39 -17.64
N ILE A 428 16.74 7.09 -18.63
CA ILE A 428 16.24 7.10 -20.03
C ILE A 428 17.06 6.22 -20.97
N SER A 429 18.29 5.88 -20.59
CA SER A 429 19.14 4.94 -21.32
C SER A 429 18.59 3.54 -21.08
N GLN A 430 18.60 2.70 -22.13
CA GLN A 430 18.29 1.28 -21.97
C GLN A 430 19.38 0.49 -21.24
N GLU A 431 20.32 1.18 -20.60
CA GLU A 431 21.37 0.54 -19.82
C GLU A 431 20.76 -0.26 -18.67
N PRO A 432 20.98 -1.58 -18.61
CA PRO A 432 20.41 -2.38 -17.54
C PRO A 432 21.02 -2.03 -16.19
N LEU A 433 20.18 -1.87 -15.16
CA LEU A 433 20.58 -1.64 -13.78
C LEU A 433 20.26 -2.86 -12.92
N ALA A 434 21.17 -3.23 -12.02
CA ALA A 434 20.86 -4.16 -10.95
C ALA A 434 20.00 -3.45 -9.91
N GLN A 435 18.93 -4.11 -9.45
CA GLN A 435 18.00 -3.56 -8.47
C GLN A 435 18.06 -4.40 -7.21
N TYR A 436 18.22 -3.74 -6.07
CA TYR A 436 18.34 -4.39 -4.78
C TYR A 436 17.38 -3.81 -3.76
N GLN A 437 16.90 -4.68 -2.89
CA GLN A 437 16.40 -4.31 -1.58
C GLN A 437 17.59 -4.18 -0.63
N VAL A 438 17.71 -3.03 0.02
CA VAL A 438 18.75 -2.73 1.00
C VAL A 438 18.10 -2.45 2.35
N ILE A 439 18.56 -3.13 3.40
CA ILE A 439 18.05 -2.98 4.77
C ILE A 439 19.21 -2.62 5.68
N PHE A 440 19.17 -1.43 6.28
CA PHE A 440 20.06 -1.05 7.38
C PHE A 440 19.47 -1.55 8.69
N GLN A 441 20.16 -2.46 9.37
CA GLN A 441 19.64 -3.16 10.55
C GLN A 441 20.05 -2.47 11.87
N PRO A 442 19.29 -2.70 12.97
CA PRO A 442 19.59 -2.16 14.30
C PRO A 442 20.89 -2.65 14.93
N ASP A 443 21.50 -3.72 14.39
CA ASP A 443 22.81 -4.23 14.81
C ASP A 443 23.98 -3.64 14.00
N GLY A 444 23.70 -2.70 13.09
CA GLY A 444 24.69 -2.06 12.23
C GLY A 444 25.08 -2.88 10.99
N LYS A 445 24.45 -4.05 10.76
CA LYS A 445 24.61 -4.82 9.53
C LYS A 445 23.74 -4.25 8.41
N ILE A 446 24.13 -4.57 7.19
CA ILE A 446 23.42 -4.19 5.98
C ILE A 446 23.09 -5.46 5.19
N LEU A 447 21.81 -5.70 4.96
CA LEU A 447 21.33 -6.75 4.07
C LEU A 447 21.09 -6.17 2.68
N VAL A 448 21.50 -6.93 1.67
CA VAL A 448 21.32 -6.58 0.26
C VAL A 448 20.78 -7.82 -0.45
N THR A 449 19.56 -7.75 -0.98
CA THR A 449 18.93 -8.86 -1.71
C THR A 449 18.47 -8.39 -3.09
N PRO A 450 18.72 -9.15 -4.17
CA PRO A 450 18.19 -8.84 -5.50
C PRO A 450 16.66 -8.69 -5.48
N LYS A 451 16.13 -7.79 -6.31
CA LYS A 451 14.68 -7.56 -6.48
C LYS A 451 14.18 -8.15 -7.81
#